data_AF-A0AAU7EBU7-F1
#
_entry.id   AF-A0AAU7EBU7-F1
#
_cell.length_a   1.000
_cell.length_b   1.000
_cell.length_c   1.000
_cell.angle_alpha   90.00
_cell.angle_beta   90.00
_cell.angle_gamma   90.00
#
_symmetry.space_group_name_H-M   'P 1'
#
loop_
_entity.id
_entity.type
_entity.pdbx_description
1 polymer ?
#
loop_
_entity_poly.entity_id
_entity_poly.type
_entity_poly.pdbx_seq_one_letter_code
_entity_poly.pdbx_strand_id
1 'polypeptide(L)'
;MIKYSLFVFLLIGSKMFSQVGIGTTAPRAALEISNTTGGGVLIPKYALTVSNDTATVINPQGGSLEKGTLIYNTANIVGANSISEGFFDSSICRWNSNV
;
A
#
# COMPACT_ATOMS: atom_id res chain seq x y z
N MET A 1 13.18 44.66 -9.95
CA MET A 1 12.28 43.60 -9.47
C MET A 1 11.74 42.67 -10.57
N ILE A 2 11.51 43.14 -11.81
CA ILE A 2 11.00 42.30 -12.93
C ILE A 2 11.85 41.05 -13.25
N LYS A 3 13.19 41.12 -13.09
CA LYS A 3 14.12 40.07 -13.56
C LYS A 3 13.93 38.72 -12.87
N TYR A 4 13.64 38.72 -11.57
CA TYR A 4 13.40 37.50 -10.80
C TYR A 4 11.96 37.00 -10.96
N SER A 5 11.02 37.88 -11.33
CA SER A 5 9.62 37.54 -11.52
C SER A 5 9.39 36.56 -12.67
N LEU A 6 10.16 36.69 -13.76
CA LEU A 6 10.07 35.79 -14.92
C LEU A 6 10.61 34.39 -14.61
N PHE A 7 11.67 34.32 -13.79
CA PHE A 7 12.27 33.07 -13.34
C PHE A 7 11.32 32.28 -12.43
N VAL A 8 10.62 32.97 -11.51
CA VAL A 8 9.61 32.36 -10.65
C VAL A 8 8.41 31.85 -11.47
N PHE A 9 7.97 32.57 -12.50
CA PHE A 9 6.89 32.13 -13.38
C PHE A 9 7.24 30.84 -14.16
N LEU A 10 8.50 30.69 -14.58
CA LEU A 10 8.98 29.51 -15.31
C LEU A 10 9.01 28.23 -14.44
N LEU A 11 9.22 28.38 -13.12
CA LEU A 11 9.30 27.27 -12.17
C LEU A 11 7.92 26.69 -11.78
N ILE A 12 6.82 27.41 -12.03
CA ILE A 12 5.45 27.01 -11.65
C ILE A 12 4.78 26.18 -12.76
N GLY A 13 5.35 26.17 -13.97
CA GLY A 13 4.76 25.54 -15.16
C GLY A 13 4.96 24.03 -15.31
N SER A 14 5.83 23.40 -14.51
CA SER A 14 6.13 21.97 -14.64
C SER A 14 5.14 21.11 -13.84
N LYS A 15 4.22 20.45 -14.54
CA LYS A 15 3.46 19.33 -13.99
C LYS A 15 4.43 18.18 -13.70
N MET A 16 4.81 17.99 -12.45
CA MET A 16 5.60 16.83 -12.04
C MET A 16 4.66 15.64 -11.86
N PHE A 17 4.95 14.55 -12.59
CA PHE A 17 4.27 13.28 -12.46
C PHE A 17 4.96 12.46 -11.36
N SER A 18 4.20 12.00 -10.36
CA SER A 18 4.72 11.28 -9.19
C SER A 18 4.48 9.77 -9.25
N GLN A 19 4.21 9.20 -10.43
CA GLN A 19 4.03 7.75 -10.50
C GLN A 19 5.36 7.01 -10.37
N VAL A 20 5.33 5.89 -9.63
CA VAL A 20 6.50 5.06 -9.35
C VAL A 20 6.45 3.84 -10.26
N GLY A 21 7.43 3.71 -11.15
CA GLY A 21 7.65 2.52 -11.97
C GLY A 21 8.84 1.72 -11.45
N ILE A 22 8.64 0.44 -11.12
CA ILE A 22 9.73 -0.49 -10.84
C ILE A 22 9.81 -1.46 -12.03
N GLY A 23 10.94 -1.45 -12.74
CA GLY A 23 11.11 -2.24 -13.96
C GLY A 23 10.37 -1.68 -15.19
N THR A 24 9.80 -0.47 -15.09
CA THR A 24 9.20 0.26 -16.22
C THR A 24 9.53 1.75 -16.12
N THR A 25 9.82 2.39 -17.26
CA THR A 25 10.04 3.84 -17.37
C THR A 25 8.77 4.60 -17.79
N ALA A 26 7.72 3.87 -18.18
CA ALA A 26 6.42 4.41 -18.57
C ALA A 26 5.28 3.73 -17.79
N PRO A 27 5.26 3.86 -16.46
CA PRO A 27 4.19 3.34 -15.61
C PRO A 27 2.80 3.84 -16.06
N ARG A 28 1.84 2.91 -16.15
CA ARG A 28 0.44 3.07 -16.58
C ARG A 28 -0.50 3.36 -15.41
N ALA A 29 -0.03 3.21 -14.19
CA ALA A 29 -0.73 3.49 -12.95
C ALA A 29 0.16 4.30 -12.01
N ALA A 30 -0.39 4.78 -10.88
CA ALA A 30 0.38 5.50 -9.87
C ALA A 30 1.55 4.69 -9.31
N LEU A 31 1.42 3.36 -9.25
CA LEU A 31 2.48 2.41 -8.97
C LEU A 31 2.37 1.25 -9.97
N GLU A 32 3.44 0.97 -10.70
CA GLU A 32 3.55 -0.19 -11.59
C GLU A 32 4.83 -0.96 -11.32
N ILE A 33 4.72 -2.28 -11.22
CA ILE A 33 5.86 -3.19 -11.08
C ILE A 33 5.80 -4.16 -12.25
N SER A 34 6.74 -4.01 -13.18
CA SER A 34 6.82 -4.81 -14.41
C SER A 34 8.10 -5.65 -14.38
N ASN A 35 7.98 -6.96 -14.61
CA ASN A 35 9.10 -7.88 -14.68
C ASN A 35 8.80 -8.99 -15.69
N THR A 36 9.76 -9.30 -16.56
CA THR A 36 9.65 -10.30 -17.63
C THR A 36 10.04 -11.71 -17.22
N THR A 37 10.74 -11.89 -16.09
CA THR A 37 11.26 -13.20 -15.63
C THR A 37 10.49 -13.77 -14.44
N GLY A 38 9.35 -13.18 -14.10
CA GLY A 38 8.56 -13.55 -12.94
C GLY A 38 9.00 -12.77 -11.69
N GLY A 39 8.02 -12.28 -10.95
CA GLY A 39 8.23 -11.49 -9.74
C GLY A 39 6.89 -11.06 -9.15
N GLY A 40 6.92 -10.59 -7.92
CA GLY A 40 5.75 -10.08 -7.22
C GLY A 40 6.15 -8.99 -6.23
N VAL A 41 5.17 -8.44 -5.53
CA VAL A 41 5.42 -7.46 -4.47
C VAL A 41 5.43 -8.20 -3.14
N LEU A 42 6.56 -8.14 -2.42
CA LEU A 42 6.57 -8.57 -1.04
C LEU A 42 5.95 -7.45 -0.20
N ILE A 43 4.79 -7.73 0.39
CA ILE A 43 4.14 -6.83 1.34
C ILE A 43 4.47 -7.23 2.79
N PRO A 44 4.33 -6.31 3.76
CA PRO A 44 4.54 -6.64 5.17
C PRO A 44 3.72 -7.85 5.63
N LYS A 45 4.38 -8.77 6.34
CA LYS A 45 3.79 -10.01 6.85
C LYS A 45 3.64 -9.95 8.36
N TYR A 46 2.48 -10.33 8.87
CA TYR A 46 2.17 -10.35 10.31
C TYR A 46 1.40 -11.61 10.68
N ALA A 47 1.61 -12.13 11.89
CA ALA A 47 0.77 -13.20 12.44
C ALA A 47 -0.35 -12.56 13.27
N LEU A 48 -1.54 -12.44 12.69
CA LEU A 48 -2.69 -11.86 13.40
C LEU A 48 -3.21 -12.86 14.44
N THR A 49 -3.84 -12.34 15.49
CA THR A 49 -4.47 -13.16 16.54
C THR A 49 -5.99 -13.26 16.38
N VAL A 50 -6.59 -12.28 15.71
CA VAL A 50 -8.03 -12.15 15.43
C VAL A 50 -8.23 -11.33 14.16
N SER A 51 -9.43 -11.37 13.56
CA SER A 51 -9.74 -10.64 12.31
C SER A 51 -9.76 -9.11 12.45
N ASN A 52 -9.72 -8.58 13.67
CA ASN A 52 -9.65 -7.15 13.97
C ASN A 52 -8.41 -6.80 14.81
N ASP A 53 -7.31 -7.54 14.62
CA ASP A 53 -6.07 -7.34 15.36
C ASP A 53 -5.44 -5.99 14.96
N THR A 54 -5.69 -4.99 15.80
CA THR A 54 -5.17 -3.63 15.70
C THR A 54 -3.91 -3.41 16.54
N ALA A 55 -3.49 -4.43 17.31
CA ALA A 55 -2.30 -4.36 18.15
C ALA A 55 -1.04 -4.75 17.37
N THR A 56 -1.17 -5.75 16.50
CA THR A 56 -0.04 -6.27 15.70
C THR A 56 0.34 -5.34 14.55
N VAL A 57 -0.64 -4.62 13.98
CA VAL A 57 -0.42 -3.73 12.83
C VAL A 57 -0.77 -2.30 13.23
N ILE A 58 0.26 -1.48 13.41
CA ILE A 58 0.14 -0.11 13.89
C ILE A 58 0.31 0.91 12.77
N ASN A 59 -0.47 1.99 12.82
CA ASN A 59 -0.22 3.17 12.00
C ASN A 59 0.98 3.94 12.59
N PRO A 60 2.08 4.16 11.84
CA PRO A 60 3.24 4.90 12.34
C PRO A 60 2.93 6.35 12.75
N GLN A 61 1.87 6.94 12.20
CA GLN A 61 1.39 8.28 12.56
C GLN A 61 0.41 8.25 13.75
N GLY A 62 0.16 7.08 14.33
CA GLY A 62 -0.87 6.87 15.34
C GLY A 62 -2.29 6.76 14.74
N GLY A 63 -3.26 6.41 15.58
CA GLY A 63 -4.66 6.22 15.17
C GLY A 63 -4.92 4.88 14.46
N SER A 64 -6.11 4.76 13.85
CA SER A 64 -6.49 3.57 13.09
C SER A 64 -5.67 3.44 11.80
N LEU A 65 -5.60 2.21 11.27
CA LEU A 65 -5.04 1.99 9.94
C LEU A 65 -5.90 2.69 8.89
N GLU A 66 -5.24 3.33 7.93
CA GLU A 66 -5.92 3.95 6.79
C GLU A 66 -6.57 2.85 5.94
N LYS A 67 -7.80 3.11 5.48
CA LYS A 67 -8.52 2.16 4.62
C LYS A 67 -7.71 1.87 3.35
N GLY A 68 -7.57 0.59 3.02
CA GLY A 68 -6.77 0.15 1.87
C GLY A 68 -5.30 -0.15 2.22
N THR A 69 -4.91 -0.08 3.50
CA THR A 69 -3.65 -0.67 3.97
C THR A 69 -3.65 -2.17 3.67
N LEU A 70 -2.62 -2.65 2.96
CA LEU A 70 -2.41 -4.04 2.59
C LEU A 70 -1.33 -4.69 3.47
N ILE A 71 -1.66 -5.82 4.07
CA ILE A 71 -0.72 -6.69 4.79
C ILE A 71 -1.03 -8.16 4.45
N TYR A 72 -0.07 -9.04 4.70
CA TYR A 72 -0.27 -10.49 4.60
C TYR A 72 -0.32 -11.12 5.99
N ASN A 73 -1.46 -11.71 6.37
CA ASN A 73 -1.59 -12.51 7.57
C ASN A 73 -0.96 -13.89 7.35
N THR A 74 -0.08 -14.33 8.24
CA THR A 74 0.53 -15.67 8.23
C THR A 74 -0.09 -16.64 9.24
N ALA A 75 -1.02 -16.18 10.08
CA ALA A 75 -1.65 -17.03 11.09
C ALA A 75 -2.85 -17.79 10.52
N ASN A 76 -2.99 -19.05 10.91
CA ASN A 76 -4.16 -19.88 10.64
C ASN A 76 -4.74 -20.35 11.98
N ILE A 77 -5.84 -19.73 12.40
CA ILE A 77 -6.50 -19.99 13.68
C ILE A 77 -7.86 -20.60 13.38
N VAL A 78 -8.21 -21.68 14.08
CA VAL A 78 -9.51 -22.34 14.00
C VAL A 78 -10.23 -22.17 15.34
N GLY A 79 -11.53 -21.85 15.31
CA GLY A 79 -12.36 -21.64 16.50
C GLY A 79 -13.15 -20.34 16.47
N ALA A 80 -13.44 -19.76 17.64
CA ALA A 80 -14.25 -18.54 17.75
C ALA A 80 -13.63 -17.32 17.03
N ASN A 81 -12.30 -17.27 16.91
CA ASN A 81 -11.55 -16.23 16.24
C ASN A 81 -10.90 -16.74 14.95
N SER A 82 -11.64 -17.53 14.17
CA SER A 82 -11.08 -18.18 12.99
C SER A 82 -10.54 -17.16 12.00
N ILE A 83 -9.27 -17.31 11.64
CA ILE A 83 -8.60 -16.53 10.59
C ILE A 83 -7.76 -17.48 9.75
N SER A 84 -7.75 -17.26 8.45
CA SER A 84 -6.91 -18.02 7.52
C SER A 84 -5.70 -17.17 7.11
N GLU A 85 -4.61 -17.85 6.76
CA GLU A 85 -3.48 -17.20 6.10
C GLU A 85 -3.95 -16.51 4.80
N GLY A 86 -3.48 -15.29 4.53
CA GLY A 86 -3.87 -14.54 3.34
C GLY A 86 -3.79 -13.02 3.48
N PHE A 87 -4.21 -12.30 2.44
CA PHE A 87 -4.26 -10.84 2.44
C PHE A 87 -5.34 -10.31 3.38
N PHE A 88 -4.98 -9.31 4.18
CA PHE A 88 -5.91 -8.60 5.06
C PHE A 88 -6.26 -7.23 4.47
N ASP A 89 -7.56 -6.92 4.45
CA ASP A 89 -8.09 -5.63 4.01
C ASP A 89 -8.63 -4.84 5.22
N SER A 90 -7.94 -3.73 5.51
CA SER A 90 -8.26 -2.78 6.58
C SER A 90 -9.58 -2.03 6.40
N SER A 91 -10.15 -2.00 5.19
CA SER A 91 -11.37 -1.22 4.91
C SER A 91 -12.65 -1.83 5.48
N ILE A 92 -12.62 -3.11 5.90
CA ILE A 92 -13.80 -3.86 6.37
C ILE A 92 -13.55 -4.68 7.65
N CYS A 93 -12.31 -4.82 8.14
CA CYS A 93 -11.94 -5.82 9.17
C CYS A 93 -12.48 -7.23 8.81
N ARG A 94 -12.47 -7.61 7.53
CA ARG A 94 -13.05 -8.87 7.06
C ARG A 94 -12.14 -9.53 6.03
N TRP A 95 -12.02 -10.84 6.18
CA TRP A 95 -11.35 -11.73 5.23
C TRP A 95 -12.16 -11.78 3.93
N ASN A 96 -11.51 -11.54 2.79
CA ASN A 96 -12.09 -11.84 1.48
C ASN A 96 -11.67 -13.24 1.07
N SER A 97 -12.63 -14.15 1.02
CA SER A 97 -12.44 -15.57 0.74
C SER A 97 -12.44 -15.95 -0.74
N ASN A 98 -12.48 -14.97 -1.65
CA ASN A 98 -12.84 -15.24 -3.04
C ASN A 98 -11.69 -14.97 -4.01
N VAL A 99 -10.64 -15.77 -3.88
CA VAL A 99 -9.81 -16.21 -5.00
C VAL A 99 -9.71 -17.73 -4.98
#